data_AF-A0AAV8WVD0-F1
#
_entry.id   AF-A0AAV8WVD0-F1
#
_cell.length_a   1.000
_cell.length_b   1.000
_cell.length_c   1.000
_cell.angle_alpha   90.00
_cell.angle_beta   90.00
_cell.angle_gamma   90.00
#
_symmetry.space_group_name_H-M   'P 1'
#
loop_
_entity.id
_entity.type
_entity.pdbx_description
1 polymer ?
#
loop_
_entity_poly.entity_id
_entity_poly.type
_entity_poly.pdbx_seq_one_letter_code
_entity_poly.pdbx_strand_id
1 'polypeptide(L)'
;MNTKISNRFANTKVVWKLRNIEKQAKMVNFKVVLTETAFITEFVMEIKEKSYKSYIKEKDVAKNIYNEALARGQSAGLVEAKTRDSKEFTVSVNMEPELVAMFSLTYEEMLERVHDQYELVLNICPGQIVQNLDIE
;
A
#
# COMPACT_ATOMS: atom_id res chain seq x y z
N MET A 1 10.37 -3.88 -5.30
CA MET A 1 10.31 -3.54 -3.86
C MET A 1 11.73 -3.20 -3.48
N ASN A 2 11.96 -2.07 -2.83
CA ASN A 2 13.32 -1.65 -2.47
C ASN A 2 13.39 -1.44 -0.96
N THR A 3 14.30 -2.13 -0.28
CA THR A 3 14.51 -2.00 1.16
C THR A 3 15.91 -1.50 1.46
N LYS A 4 16.01 -0.43 2.25
CA LYS A 4 17.27 0.11 2.75
C LYS A 4 17.35 -0.12 4.25
N ILE A 5 18.38 -0.83 4.69
CA ILE A 5 18.62 -1.10 6.12
C ILE A 5 19.76 -0.21 6.59
N SER A 6 19.52 0.62 7.61
CA SER A 6 20.54 1.44 8.25
C SER A 6 20.27 1.53 9.75
N ASN A 7 21.30 1.32 10.57
CA ASN A 7 21.21 1.38 12.03
C ASN A 7 20.00 0.61 12.62
N ARG A 8 19.74 -0.60 12.09
CA ARG A 8 18.61 -1.49 12.46
C ARG A 8 17.23 -1.02 12.01
N PHE A 9 17.12 0.07 11.28
CA PHE A 9 15.87 0.49 10.65
C PHE A 9 15.82 0.02 9.20
N ALA A 10 14.79 -0.75 8.87
CA ALA A 10 14.46 -1.12 7.50
C ALA A 10 13.43 -0.14 6.95
N ASN A 11 13.83 0.65 5.96
CA ASN A 11 12.92 1.50 5.19
C ASN A 11 12.60 0.77 3.88
N THR A 12 11.33 0.40 3.71
CA THR A 12 10.88 -0.37 2.56
C THR A 12 9.90 0.42 1.72
N LYS A 13 10.20 0.54 0.42
CA LYS A 13 9.31 1.12 -0.59
C LYS A 13 8.77 0.03 -1.51
N VAL A 14 7.45 -0.13 -1.48
CA VAL A 14 6.70 -1.00 -2.38
C VAL A 14 6.11 -0.15 -3.48
N VAL A 15 6.33 -0.53 -4.74
CA VAL A 15 5.75 0.13 -5.91
C VAL A 15 4.99 -0.90 -6.73
N TRP A 16 3.71 -0.65 -6.98
CA TRP A 16 2.89 -1.45 -7.90
C TRP A 16 2.36 -0.59 -9.04
N LYS A 17 2.49 -1.11 -10.25
CA LYS A 17 1.97 -0.50 -11.47
C LYS A 17 0.86 -1.39 -12.00
N LEU A 18 -0.33 -0.82 -12.15
CA LEU A 18 -1.52 -1.50 -12.60
C LEU A 18 -2.04 -0.82 -13.86
N ARG A 19 -2.50 -1.61 -14.82
CA ARG A 19 -3.16 -1.13 -16.03
C ARG A 19 -4.52 -1.81 -16.13
N ASN A 20 -5.58 -1.01 -16.23
CA ASN A 20 -6.87 -1.52 -16.61
C ASN A 20 -6.90 -1.68 -18.13
N ILE A 21 -6.87 -2.91 -18.64
CA ILE A 21 -6.96 -3.21 -20.08
C ILE A 21 -8.41 -3.32 -20.57
N GLU A 22 -9.36 -3.36 -19.64
CA GLU A 22 -10.78 -3.51 -19.96
C GLU A 22 -11.39 -2.18 -20.41
N LYS A 23 -12.45 -2.27 -21.21
CA LYS A 23 -13.23 -1.10 -21.67
C LYS A 23 -14.20 -0.55 -20.60
N GLN A 24 -14.22 -1.16 -19.42
CA GLN A 24 -15.09 -0.80 -18.31
C GLN A 24 -14.27 -0.44 -17.08
N ALA A 25 -14.85 0.40 -16.21
CA ALA A 25 -14.24 0.72 -14.93
C ALA A 25 -14.18 -0.53 -14.06
N LYS A 26 -13.04 -0.77 -13.42
CA LYS A 26 -12.81 -1.95 -12.59
C LYS A 26 -12.26 -1.55 -11.24
N MET A 27 -12.88 -2.08 -10.19
CA MET A 27 -12.36 -1.96 -8.84
C MET A 27 -11.15 -2.89 -8.66
N VAL A 28 -10.04 -2.32 -8.22
CA VAL A 28 -8.78 -3.04 -7.98
C VAL A 28 -8.40 -2.88 -6.52
N ASN A 29 -7.98 -4.00 -5.91
CA ASN A 29 -7.56 -4.04 -4.52
C ASN A 29 -6.04 -4.24 -4.45
N PHE A 30 -5.38 -3.34 -3.74
CA PHE A 30 -3.98 -3.38 -3.37
C PHE A 30 -3.89 -3.91 -1.94
N LYS A 31 -3.20 -5.03 -1.70
CA LYS A 31 -3.04 -5.61 -0.35
C LYS A 31 -1.58 -5.84 -0.01
N VAL A 32 -1.07 -5.14 1.01
CA VAL A 32 0.25 -5.37 1.62
C VAL A 32 0.06 -5.93 3.01
N VAL A 33 0.86 -6.93 3.39
CA VAL A 33 0.86 -7.46 4.76
C VAL A 33 2.12 -6.97 5.47
N LEU A 34 1.94 -6.13 6.47
CA LEU A 34 3.02 -5.58 7.28
C LEU A 34 3.18 -6.38 8.57
N THR A 35 4.40 -6.46 9.09
CA THR A 35 4.66 -6.96 10.44
C THR A 35 4.04 -6.02 11.49
N GLU A 36 3.86 -6.49 12.72
CA GLU A 36 3.26 -5.69 13.79
C GLU A 36 4.11 -4.45 14.17
N THR A 37 5.42 -4.60 14.09
CA THR A 37 6.46 -3.58 14.35
C THR A 37 6.56 -2.55 13.22
N ALA A 38 6.11 -2.88 12.01
CA ALA A 38 6.13 -1.95 10.89
C ALA A 38 5.05 -0.87 11.00
N PHE A 39 5.40 0.34 10.57
CA PHE A 39 4.49 1.47 10.46
C PHE A 39 4.63 2.15 9.10
N ILE A 40 3.51 2.59 8.55
CA ILE A 40 3.46 3.24 7.24
C ILE A 40 3.82 4.71 7.40
N THR A 41 4.79 5.18 6.62
CA THR A 41 5.24 6.58 6.63
C THR A 41 4.65 7.37 5.47
N GLU A 42 4.47 6.74 4.30
CA GLU A 42 3.95 7.41 3.13
C GLU A 42 3.13 6.45 2.27
N PHE A 43 2.00 6.93 1.75
CA PHE A 43 1.32 6.27 0.64
C PHE A 43 0.96 7.31 -0.43
N VAL A 44 1.34 7.01 -1.68
CA VAL A 44 1.14 7.86 -2.84
C VAL A 44 0.48 7.04 -3.93
N MET A 45 -0.57 7.62 -4.51
CA MET A 45 -1.26 7.09 -5.67
C MET A 45 -1.04 8.04 -6.83
N GLU A 46 -0.59 7.53 -7.96
CA GLU A 46 -0.37 8.32 -9.16
C GLU A 46 -1.30 7.81 -10.27
N ILE A 47 -2.17 8.71 -10.75
CA ILE A 47 -3.17 8.43 -11.78
C ILE A 47 -3.16 9.58 -12.78
N LYS A 48 -3.01 9.30 -14.09
CA LYS A 48 -2.94 10.33 -15.16
C LYS A 48 -1.98 11.48 -14.82
N GLU A 49 -0.77 11.15 -14.36
CA GLU A 49 0.28 12.11 -13.95
C GLU A 49 -0.09 13.02 -12.76
N LYS A 50 -1.22 12.75 -12.09
CA LYS A 50 -1.60 13.41 -10.84
C LYS A 50 -1.21 12.52 -9.67
N SER A 51 -0.39 13.07 -8.79
CA SER A 51 0.01 12.41 -7.54
C SER A 51 -0.95 12.80 -6.41
N TYR A 52 -1.58 11.79 -5.83
CA TYR A 52 -2.44 11.88 -4.66
C TYR A 52 -1.67 11.30 -3.48
N LYS A 53 -1.10 12.18 -2.66
CA LYS A 53 -0.53 11.77 -1.37
C LYS A 53 -1.68 11.53 -0.39
N SER A 54 -1.76 10.34 0.18
CA SER A 54 -2.76 10.07 1.21
C SER A 54 -2.32 10.66 2.54
N TYR A 55 -3.25 11.26 3.27
CA TYR A 55 -3.07 11.56 4.67
C TYR A 55 -3.47 10.32 5.49
N ILE A 56 -2.48 9.66 6.08
CA ILE A 56 -2.73 8.53 6.99
C ILE A 56 -3.31 9.14 8.28
N LYS A 57 -4.58 8.85 8.54
CA LYS A 57 -5.33 9.31 9.71
C LYS A 57 -5.82 8.10 10.51
N GLU A 58 -6.15 8.32 11.78
CA GLU A 58 -6.75 7.29 12.62
C GLU A 58 -8.02 6.71 11.97
N LYS A 59 -8.27 5.43 12.24
CA LYS A 59 -9.28 4.60 11.58
C LYS A 59 -10.66 5.25 11.48
N ASP A 60 -11.16 5.82 12.57
CA ASP A 60 -12.50 6.43 12.60
C ASP A 60 -12.56 7.73 11.79
N VAL A 61 -11.48 8.51 11.81
CA VAL A 61 -11.34 9.74 11.02
C VAL A 61 -11.24 9.41 9.52
N ALA A 62 -10.47 8.40 9.15
CA ALA A 62 -10.32 7.95 7.77
C ALA A 62 -11.65 7.42 7.19
N LYS A 63 -12.43 6.68 8.00
CA LYS A 63 -13.73 6.14 7.60
C LYS A 63 -14.77 7.23 7.32
N ASN A 64 -14.80 8.27 8.15
CA ASN A 64 -15.69 9.42 7.95
C ASN A 64 -15.34 10.18 6.67
N ILE A 65 -14.05 10.46 6.43
CA ILE A 65 -13.59 11.15 5.22
C ILE A 65 -13.90 10.34 3.95
N TYR A 66 -13.73 9.02 3.99
CA TYR A 66 -14.10 8.14 2.88
C TYR A 66 -15.60 8.18 2.57
N ASN A 67 -16.46 8.06 3.59
CA ASN A 67 -17.91 8.11 3.42
C ASN A 67 -18.36 9.48 2.88
N GLU A 68 -17.77 10.57 3.33
CA GLU A 68 -18.04 11.91 2.81
C GLU A 68 -17.61 12.07 1.35
N ALA A 69 -16.46 11.52 0.96
CA ALA A 69 -15.97 11.60 -0.42
C ALA A 69 -16.84 10.76 -1.38
N LEU A 70 -17.30 9.57 -0.94
CA LEU A 70 -18.28 8.78 -1.67
C LEU A 70 -19.61 9.53 -1.85
N ALA A 71 -20.10 10.18 -0.79
CA ALA A 71 -21.31 10.99 -0.85
C ALA A 71 -21.19 12.17 -1.84
N ARG A 72 -19.97 12.69 -2.05
CA ARG A 72 -19.66 13.74 -3.02
C ARG A 72 -19.33 13.23 -4.43
N GLY A 73 -19.40 11.93 -4.68
CA GLY A 73 -19.06 11.33 -5.98
C GLY A 73 -17.57 11.40 -6.33
N GLN A 74 -16.70 11.62 -5.34
CA GLN A 74 -15.25 11.68 -5.54
C GLN A 74 -14.62 10.29 -5.39
N SER A 75 -13.56 10.03 -6.15
CA SER A 75 -12.76 8.81 -5.98
C SER A 75 -11.99 8.88 -4.66
N ALA A 76 -12.24 7.94 -3.76
CA ALA A 76 -11.59 7.85 -2.46
C ALA A 76 -11.08 6.42 -2.20
N GLY A 77 -9.94 6.31 -1.52
CA GLY A 77 -9.39 5.03 -1.05
C GLY A 77 -9.50 4.93 0.46
N LEU A 78 -10.08 3.84 0.97
CA LEU A 78 -10.12 3.53 2.40
C LEU A 78 -8.96 2.60 2.75
N VAL A 79 -8.27 2.91 3.86
CA VAL A 79 -7.19 2.11 4.44
C VAL A 79 -7.69 1.51 5.74
N GLU A 80 -7.71 0.19 5.85
CA GLU A 80 -7.99 -0.50 7.12
C GLU A 80 -6.84 -1.44 7.47
N ALA A 81 -6.34 -1.34 8.71
CA ALA A 81 -5.44 -2.31 9.32
C ALA A 81 -6.24 -3.33 10.16
N LYS A 82 -6.04 -4.63 9.92
CA LYS A 82 -6.71 -5.70 10.69
C LYS A 82 -5.70 -6.78 11.12
N THR A 83 -5.90 -7.30 12.35
CA THR A 83 -5.40 -8.56 12.98
C THR A 83 -4.23 -8.50 13.99
N ARG A 84 -3.99 -9.68 14.62
CA ARG A 84 -3.39 -9.93 15.95
C ARG A 84 -1.85 -9.95 15.98
N ASP A 85 -1.19 -10.27 14.85
CA ASP A 85 0.28 -10.36 14.73
C ASP A 85 0.82 -9.70 13.42
N SER A 86 -0.06 -9.22 12.53
CA SER A 86 0.31 -8.56 11.27
C SER A 86 -0.73 -7.50 10.90
N LYS A 87 -0.28 -6.37 10.35
CA LYS A 87 -1.16 -5.30 9.87
C LYS A 87 -1.40 -5.49 8.38
N GLU A 88 -2.56 -6.02 8.02
CA GLU A 88 -2.98 -6.03 6.62
C GLU A 88 -3.37 -4.62 6.18
N PHE A 89 -2.72 -4.09 5.15
CA PHE A 89 -3.04 -2.82 4.53
C PHE A 89 -3.72 -3.08 3.20
N THR A 90 -5.03 -2.81 3.12
CA THR A 90 -5.80 -2.92 1.88
C THR A 90 -6.22 -1.53 1.40
N VAL A 91 -5.98 -1.25 0.12
CA VAL A 91 -6.47 -0.05 -0.57
C VAL A 91 -7.29 -0.49 -1.78
N SER A 92 -8.53 -0.01 -1.86
CA SER A 92 -9.39 -0.25 -3.01
C SER A 92 -9.53 1.01 -3.85
N VAL A 93 -9.36 0.86 -5.18
CA VAL A 93 -9.45 1.97 -6.13
C VAL A 93 -10.30 1.56 -7.32
N ASN A 94 -11.20 2.45 -7.73
CA ASN A 94 -11.93 2.29 -8.99
C ASN A 94 -11.08 2.84 -10.14
N MET A 95 -10.61 1.97 -11.02
CA MET A 95 -9.81 2.35 -12.18
C MET A 95 -10.71 2.53 -13.41
N GLU A 96 -10.60 3.67 -14.06
CA GLU A 96 -11.25 3.92 -15.36
C GLU A 96 -10.70 2.98 -16.47
N PRO A 97 -11.44 2.81 -17.58
CA PRO A 97 -10.96 2.05 -18.74
C PRO A 97 -9.61 2.56 -19.25
N GLU A 98 -8.76 1.64 -19.70
CA GLU A 98 -7.45 1.93 -20.34
C GLU A 98 -6.46 2.74 -19.47
N LEU A 99 -6.78 2.91 -18.19
CA LEU A 99 -6.00 3.73 -17.27
C LEU A 99 -4.82 2.97 -16.68
N VAL A 100 -3.69 3.66 -16.55
CA VAL A 100 -2.53 3.21 -15.78
C VAL A 100 -2.51 3.94 -14.44
N ALA A 101 -2.42 3.19 -13.35
CA ALA A 101 -2.23 3.70 -11.99
C ALA A 101 -0.95 3.14 -11.40
N MET A 102 -0.24 3.96 -10.63
CA MET A 102 0.91 3.54 -9.84
C MET A 102 0.65 3.81 -8.37
N PHE A 103 0.96 2.84 -7.53
CA PHE A 103 0.80 2.91 -6.09
C PHE A 103 2.18 2.75 -5.47
N SER A 104 2.55 3.66 -4.58
CA SER A 104 3.76 3.52 -3.78
C SER A 104 3.44 3.60 -2.30
N LEU A 105 3.84 2.58 -1.56
CA LEU A 105 3.74 2.49 -0.11
C LEU A 105 5.15 2.48 0.47
N THR A 106 5.44 3.40 1.37
CA THR A 106 6.67 3.41 2.15
C THR A 106 6.33 3.08 3.60
N TYR A 107 7.02 2.09 4.16
CA TYR A 107 6.90 1.72 5.56
C TYR A 107 8.28 1.52 6.18
N GLU A 108 8.32 1.70 7.48
CA GLU A 108 9.53 1.56 8.28
C GLU A 108 9.32 0.54 9.39
N GLU A 109 10.37 -0.20 9.69
CA GLU A 109 10.41 -1.22 10.73
C GLU A 109 11.74 -1.16 11.46
N MET A 110 11.69 -1.23 12.80
CA MET A 110 12.89 -1.46 13.60
C MET A 110 13.13 -2.97 13.68
N LEU A 111 14.25 -3.43 13.15
CA LEU A 111 14.64 -4.83 13.17
C LEU A 111 15.11 -5.22 14.57
N GLU A 112 14.45 -6.21 15.13
CA GLU A 112 14.86 -6.81 16.40
C GLU A 112 15.93 -7.87 16.17
N ARG A 113 16.85 -7.99 17.13
CA ARG A 113 17.90 -9.00 17.08
C ARG A 113 17.43 -10.24 17.81
N VAL A 114 17.29 -11.35 17.08
CA VAL A 114 16.84 -12.63 17.60
C VAL A 114 17.88 -13.69 17.23
N HIS A 115 18.30 -14.52 18.19
CA HIS A 115 19.36 -15.52 17.98
C HIS A 115 20.63 -14.95 17.32
N ASP A 116 21.09 -13.81 17.83
CA ASP A 116 22.26 -13.08 17.31
C ASP A 116 22.16 -12.53 15.88
N GLN A 117 21.01 -12.62 15.23
CA GLN A 117 20.77 -12.16 13.85
C GLN A 117 19.63 -11.14 13.78
N TYR A 118 19.61 -10.32 12.72
CA TYR A 118 18.48 -9.46 12.38
C TYR A 118 17.65 -10.16 11.32
N GLU A 119 16.33 -10.19 11.51
CA GLU A 119 15.40 -10.79 10.55
C GLU A 119 14.50 -9.69 9.96
N LEU A 120 14.40 -9.68 8.63
CA LEU A 120 13.46 -8.85 7.89
C LEU A 120 12.50 -9.78 7.16
N VAL A 121 11.20 -9.63 7.43
CA VAL A 121 10.16 -10.44 6.81
C VAL A 121 9.37 -9.58 5.82
N LEU A 122 9.46 -9.90 4.53
CA LEU A 122 8.74 -9.22 3.46
C LEU A 122 7.62 -10.11 2.92
N ASN A 123 6.36 -9.71 3.14
CA ASN A 123 5.22 -10.44 2.62
C ASN A 123 4.86 -9.96 1.21
N ILE A 124 4.99 -10.86 0.23
CA ILE A 124 4.68 -10.57 -1.17
C ILE A 124 3.39 -11.30 -1.56
N CYS A 125 2.29 -10.54 -1.68
CA CYS A 125 0.96 -11.08 -1.95
C CYS A 125 0.28 -10.36 -3.12
N PRO A 126 0.75 -10.53 -4.37
CA PRO A 126 0.26 -9.76 -5.51
C PRO A 126 -1.19 -10.10 -5.91
N GLY A 127 -1.71 -11.27 -5.52
CA GLY A 127 -3.10 -11.68 -5.81
C GLY A 127 -3.41 -11.96 -7.29
N GLN A 128 -2.45 -11.73 -8.19
CA GLN A 128 -2.53 -11.95 -9.63
C GLN A 128 -1.11 -12.17 -10.19
N ILE A 129 -1.03 -12.61 -11.45
CA ILE A 129 0.25 -12.76 -12.15
C ILE A 129 0.86 -11.38 -12.39
N VAL A 130 2.13 -11.21 -12.01
CA VAL A 130 2.90 -9.97 -12.19
C VAL A 130 3.95 -10.19 -13.27
N GLN A 131 3.99 -9.30 -14.26
CA GLN A 131 4.95 -9.39 -15.37
C GLN A 131 6.39 -9.14 -14.91
N ASN A 132 6.59 -8.11 -14.09
CA ASN A 132 7.89 -7.72 -13.56
C ASN A 132 7.80 -7.63 -12.03
N LEU A 133 8.34 -8.62 -11.35
CA LEU A 133 8.51 -8.64 -9.90
C LEU A 133 10.00 -8.51 -9.59
N ASP A 134 10.34 -7.46 -8.86
CA ASP A 134 11.72 -7.14 -8.49
C ASP A 134 11.80 -6.82 -6.99
N ILE A 135 12.88 -7.27 -6.34
CA ILE A 135 13.14 -7.12 -4.91
C ILE A 135 14.62 -6.77 -4.75
N GLU A 136 14.89 -5.62 -4.16
CA GLU A 136 16.23 -5.04 -3.98
C GLU A 136 16.44 -4.57 -2.53
#